data_AF-A0A969HIR9-F1
#
_entry.id   AF-A0A969HIR9-F1
#
_cell.length_a   1.000
_cell.length_b   1.000
_cell.length_c   1.000
_cell.angle_alpha   90.00
_cell.angle_beta   90.00
_cell.angle_gamma   90.00
#
_symmetry.space_group_name_H-M   'P 1'
#
loop_
_entity.id
_entity.type
_entity.pdbx_description
1 polymer ?
#
loop_
_entity_poly.entity_id
_entity_poly.type
_entity_poly.pdbx_seq_one_letter_code
_entity_poly.pdbx_strand_id
1 'polypeptide(L)'
;MPAQFSGVWFHGRADFSYVRYADLAQFEQTRFDDEALFWFGEFRRAAHFTDARFRRGAVFASSRFNQAADFGQAGFDRKTSCLLWSSIVAL
;
A
#
# COMPACT_ATOMS: atom_id res chain seq x y z
N MET A 1 -14.28 2.11 -10.60
CA MET A 1 -13.62 0.87 -11.04
C MET A 1 -12.50 0.59 -10.06
N PRO A 2 -12.49 -0.60 -9.44
CA PRO A 2 -11.45 -0.98 -8.51
C PRO A 2 -10.07 -1.00 -9.17
N ALA A 3 -9.04 -0.67 -8.40
CA ALA A 3 -7.66 -0.89 -8.80
C ALA A 3 -7.25 -2.29 -8.33
N GLN A 4 -6.93 -3.18 -9.27
CA GLN A 4 -6.71 -4.60 -8.99
C GLN A 4 -5.25 -4.97 -9.24
N PHE A 5 -4.52 -5.27 -8.17
CA PHE A 5 -3.14 -5.73 -8.21
C PHE A 5 -2.92 -6.99 -7.38
N SER A 6 -3.97 -7.60 -6.82
CA SER A 6 -3.81 -8.76 -5.94
C SER A 6 -3.03 -9.89 -6.63
N GLY A 7 -2.04 -10.44 -5.93
CA GLY A 7 -1.13 -11.48 -6.45
C GLY A 7 -0.11 -11.01 -7.49
N VAL A 8 -0.06 -9.72 -7.84
CA VAL A 8 0.93 -9.21 -8.80
C VAL A 8 2.32 -9.18 -8.15
N TRP A 9 3.32 -9.54 -8.96
CA TRP A 9 4.74 -9.48 -8.59
C TRP A 9 5.46 -8.38 -9.38
N PHE A 10 5.89 -7.35 -8.65
CA PHE A 10 6.73 -6.27 -9.16
C PHE A 10 8.20 -6.57 -8.85
N HIS A 11 8.96 -6.92 -9.89
CA HIS A 11 10.39 -7.21 -9.78
C HIS A 11 11.26 -5.95 -9.66
N GLY A 12 10.83 -4.84 -10.26
CA GLY A 12 11.49 -3.55 -10.17
C GLY A 12 10.69 -2.56 -9.33
N ARG A 13 11.15 -1.31 -9.29
CA ARG A 13 10.46 -0.22 -8.60
C ARG A 13 9.01 -0.10 -9.10
N ALA A 14 8.07 -0.09 -8.15
CA ALA A 14 6.64 0.09 -8.42
C ALA A 14 6.21 1.47 -7.94
N ASP A 15 5.70 2.29 -8.86
CA ASP A 15 5.38 3.69 -8.61
C ASP A 15 3.87 3.93 -8.70
N PHE A 16 3.23 4.08 -7.54
CA PHE A 16 1.83 4.45 -7.34
C PHE A 16 1.72 5.85 -6.73
N SER A 17 2.66 6.72 -7.06
CA SER A 17 2.69 8.09 -6.58
C SER A 17 1.58 8.92 -7.21
N TYR A 18 0.98 9.83 -6.45
CA TYR A 18 -0.06 10.75 -6.95
C TYR A 18 -1.31 10.09 -7.55
N VAL A 19 -1.47 8.77 -7.35
CA VAL A 19 -2.66 8.04 -7.80
C VAL A 19 -3.91 8.56 -7.10
N ARG A 20 -5.04 8.51 -7.79
CA ARG A 20 -6.36 8.81 -7.21
C ARG A 20 -7.30 7.64 -7.46
N TYR A 21 -7.36 6.72 -6.51
CA TYR A 21 -8.30 5.62 -6.57
C TYR A 21 -9.63 6.05 -5.95
N ALA A 22 -10.62 6.24 -6.82
CA ALA A 22 -11.98 6.62 -6.40
C ALA A 22 -12.77 5.47 -5.77
N ASP A 23 -12.31 4.24 -6.00
CA ASP A 23 -12.94 2.98 -5.62
C ASP A 23 -11.95 2.14 -4.80
N LEU A 24 -12.30 0.87 -4.50
CA LEU A 24 -11.41 -0.06 -3.81
C LEU A 24 -10.04 -0.18 -4.49
N ALA A 25 -8.99 -0.28 -3.68
CA ALA A 25 -7.63 -0.57 -4.15
C ALA A 25 -7.12 -1.87 -3.53
N GLN A 26 -6.86 -2.87 -4.35
CA GLN A 26 -6.60 -4.24 -3.95
C GLN A 26 -5.15 -4.61 -4.30
N PHE A 27 -4.33 -4.80 -3.25
CA PHE A 27 -2.93 -5.18 -3.29
C PHE A 27 -2.65 -6.42 -2.43
N GLU A 28 -3.68 -7.23 -2.17
CA GLU A 28 -3.55 -8.44 -1.36
C GLU A 28 -2.55 -9.41 -2.00
N GLN A 29 -1.69 -10.03 -1.19
CA GLN A 29 -0.68 -11.00 -1.65
C GLN A 29 0.27 -10.46 -2.73
N THR A 30 0.35 -9.14 -2.90
CA THR A 30 1.31 -8.51 -3.82
C THR A 30 2.73 -8.68 -3.32
N ARG A 31 3.67 -8.74 -4.27
CA ARG A 31 5.09 -8.79 -3.96
C ARG A 31 5.84 -7.65 -4.65
N PHE A 32 6.53 -6.85 -3.84
CA PHE A 32 7.41 -5.78 -4.26
C PHE A 32 8.84 -6.16 -3.88
N ASP A 33 9.63 -6.63 -4.87
CA ASP A 33 11.04 -6.99 -4.65
C ASP A 33 11.95 -5.76 -4.58
N ASP A 34 11.51 -4.62 -5.14
CA ASP A 34 12.17 -3.32 -5.04
C ASP A 34 11.28 -2.28 -4.32
N GLU A 35 11.67 -1.00 -4.35
CA GLU A 35 10.90 0.09 -3.72
C GLU A 35 9.46 0.18 -4.26
N ALA A 36 8.50 0.28 -3.35
CA ALA A 36 7.09 0.56 -3.64
C ALA A 36 6.70 1.96 -3.15
N LEU A 37 6.37 2.85 -4.08
CA LEU A 37 6.09 4.26 -3.76
C LEU A 37 4.60 4.55 -3.86
N PHE A 38 4.01 5.06 -2.78
CA PHE A 38 2.60 5.46 -2.66
C PHE A 38 2.46 6.91 -2.16
N TRP A 39 3.55 7.67 -2.07
CA TRP A 39 3.51 9.06 -1.61
C TRP A 39 2.51 9.91 -2.41
N PHE A 40 1.79 10.79 -1.71
CA PHE A 40 0.72 11.63 -2.27
C PHE A 40 -0.45 10.88 -2.94
N GLY A 41 -0.57 9.56 -2.76
CA GLY A 41 -1.73 8.80 -3.24
C GLY A 41 -3.01 9.13 -2.47
N GLU A 42 -4.15 9.17 -3.16
CA GLU A 42 -5.48 9.35 -2.58
C GLU A 42 -6.32 8.07 -2.79
N PHE A 43 -6.68 7.41 -1.68
CA PHE A 43 -7.51 6.21 -1.64
C PHE A 43 -8.87 6.58 -1.02
N ARG A 44 -9.89 6.70 -1.87
CA ARG A 44 -11.22 7.18 -1.43
C ARG A 44 -12.07 6.11 -0.76
N ARG A 45 -11.80 4.84 -1.06
CA ARG A 45 -12.41 3.67 -0.43
C ARG A 45 -11.34 2.84 0.27
N ALA A 46 -11.74 1.68 0.78
CA ALA A 46 -10.80 0.77 1.45
C ALA A 46 -9.64 0.38 0.52
N ALA A 47 -8.45 0.29 1.12
CA ALA A 47 -7.25 -0.18 0.46
C ALA A 47 -6.74 -1.42 1.20
N HIS A 48 -6.56 -2.52 0.48
CA HIS A 48 -6.20 -3.81 1.06
C HIS A 48 -4.79 -4.21 0.64
N PHE A 49 -3.90 -4.32 1.61
CA PHE A 49 -2.51 -4.77 1.48
C PHE A 49 -2.27 -6.06 2.28
N THR A 50 -3.33 -6.80 2.59
CA THR A 50 -3.26 -8.04 3.38
C THR A 50 -2.31 -9.03 2.71
N ASP A 51 -1.38 -9.62 3.48
CA ASP A 51 -0.32 -10.53 3.00
C ASP A 51 0.64 -9.93 1.95
N ALA A 52 0.63 -8.61 1.71
CA ALA A 52 1.58 -7.98 0.79
C ALA A 52 3.02 -8.07 1.34
N ARG A 53 4.00 -8.19 0.45
CA ARG A 53 5.43 -8.30 0.79
C ARG A 53 6.23 -7.15 0.19
N PHE A 54 6.81 -6.32 1.04
CA PHE A 54 7.66 -5.19 0.66
C PHE A 54 9.12 -5.45 1.06
N ARG A 55 9.97 -5.80 0.09
CA ARG A 55 11.33 -6.30 0.38
C ARG A 55 12.41 -5.23 0.48
N ARG A 56 12.31 -4.14 -0.30
CA ARG A 56 13.31 -3.04 -0.27
C ARG A 56 12.84 -1.77 0.40
N GLY A 57 11.53 -1.59 0.55
CA GLY A 57 10.92 -0.50 1.29
C GLY A 57 9.59 -0.11 0.66
N ALA A 58 8.72 0.49 1.48
CA ALA A 58 7.50 1.11 1.00
C ALA A 58 7.33 2.50 1.59
N VAL A 59 6.84 3.43 0.78
CA VAL A 59 6.66 4.84 1.17
C VAL A 59 5.21 5.24 0.99
N PHE A 60 4.52 5.47 2.11
CA PHE A 60 3.13 5.96 2.14
C PHE A 60 3.03 7.42 2.60
N ALA A 61 4.16 8.13 2.69
CA ALA A 61 4.21 9.50 3.21
C ALA A 61 3.26 10.43 2.42
N SER A 62 2.51 11.28 3.12
CA SER A 62 1.55 12.21 2.51
C SER A 62 0.43 11.55 1.69
N SER A 63 0.27 10.22 1.75
CA SER A 63 -0.89 9.55 1.19
C SER A 63 -2.11 9.76 2.09
N ARG A 64 -3.30 9.71 1.49
CA ARG A 64 -4.57 9.91 2.17
C ARG A 64 -5.44 8.68 1.97
N PHE A 65 -5.76 7.99 3.08
CA PHE A 65 -6.74 6.92 3.13
C PHE A 65 -8.02 7.48 3.77
N ASN A 66 -9.10 7.60 2.97
CA ASN A 66 -10.39 8.11 3.45
C ASN A 66 -11.26 7.04 4.10
N GLN A 67 -10.84 5.78 4.02
CA GLN A 67 -11.41 4.62 4.70
C GLN A 67 -10.26 3.75 5.23
N ALA A 68 -10.59 2.56 5.76
CA ALA A 68 -9.61 1.63 6.29
C ALA A 68 -8.54 1.25 5.24
N ALA A 69 -7.28 1.27 5.66
CA ALA A 69 -6.17 0.67 4.95
C ALA A 69 -5.72 -0.55 5.75
N ASP A 70 -5.94 -1.75 5.21
CA ASP A 70 -5.63 -3.00 5.89
C ASP A 70 -4.25 -3.50 5.47
N PHE A 71 -3.34 -3.64 6.44
CA PHE A 71 -1.99 -4.18 6.27
C PHE A 71 -1.82 -5.50 7.04
N GLY A 72 -2.90 -6.21 7.35
CA GLY A 72 -2.88 -7.48 8.06
C GLY A 72 -1.88 -8.46 7.44
N GLN A 73 -0.96 -8.99 8.25
CA GLN A 73 0.09 -9.92 7.79
C GLN A 73 1.04 -9.37 6.70
N ALA A 74 0.97 -8.07 6.38
CA ALA A 74 1.91 -7.46 5.45
C ALA A 74 3.34 -7.53 6.01
N GLY A 75 4.29 -7.97 5.18
CA GLY A 75 5.70 -8.10 5.54
C GLY A 75 6.51 -6.91 5.02
N PHE A 76 7.34 -6.33 5.89
CA PHE A 76 8.25 -5.23 5.55
C PHE A 76 9.68 -5.61 5.94
N ASP A 77 10.51 -5.98 4.97
CA ASP A 77 11.89 -6.48 5.23
C ASP A 77 12.88 -5.34 5.51
N ARG A 78 12.50 -4.09 5.20
CA ARG A 78 13.30 -2.87 5.37
C ARG A 78 12.46 -1.78 6.03
N LYS A 79 13.14 -0.71 6.48
CA LYS A 79 12.48 0.48 7.03
C LYS A 79 11.41 0.98 6.06
N THR A 80 10.21 1.09 6.58
CA THR A 80 9.05 1.62 5.88
C THR A 80 8.75 2.96 6.51
N SER A 81 8.73 4.04 5.73
CA SER A 81 8.27 5.34 6.22
C SER A 81 6.75 5.36 6.14
N CYS A 82 6.12 4.58 7.01
CA CYS A 82 4.68 4.63 7.21
C CYS A 82 4.42 5.55 8.40
N LEU A 83 3.86 6.74 8.17
CA LEU A 83 3.44 7.66 9.24
C LEU A 83 2.15 7.19 9.95
N LEU A 84 1.85 5.89 9.95
CA LEU A 84 0.54 5.35 10.31
C LEU A 84 0.56 4.40 11.52
N TRP A 85 1.66 4.28 12.26
CA TRP A 85 1.62 3.56 13.54
C TRP A 85 0.75 4.25 14.60
N SER A 86 0.44 5.54 14.41
CA SER A 86 -0.47 6.30 15.28
C SER A 86 -1.90 6.41 14.76
N SER A 87 -2.25 5.82 13.61
CA SER A 87 -3.61 5.91 13.05
C SER A 87 -4.16 4.61 12.43
N ILE A 88 -3.42 3.50 12.48
CA ILE A 88 -3.87 2.17 11.98
C ILE A 88 -3.83 1.14 13.12
N VAL A 89 -4.46 1.47 14.25
CA VAL A 89 -5.10 0.45 15.09
C VAL A 89 -6.40 1.06 15.59
N ALA A 90 -7.46 0.93 14.80
CA ALA A 90 -8.82 1.12 15.27
C ALA A 90 -9.69 0.00 14.67
N LEU A 91 -9.37 -1.23 15.08
CA LEU A 91 -10.25 -2.08 15.89
C LEU A 91 -9.38 -2.89 16.85
#